data_AF-A0A939GWI2-F1
#
_entry.id   AF-A0A939GWI2-F1
#
_cell.length_a   1.000
_cell.length_b   1.000
_cell.length_c   1.000
_cell.angle_alpha   90.00
_cell.angle_beta   90.00
_cell.angle_gamma   90.00
#
_symmetry.space_group_name_H-M   'P 1'
#
loop_
_entity.id
_entity.type
_entity.pdbx_description
1 polymer ?
#
loop_
_entity_poly.entity_id
_entity_poly.type
_entity_poly.pdbx_seq_one_letter_code
_entity_poly.pdbx_strand_id
1 'polypeptide(L)' 'MTVKGAECGLQLSKFENPISREKLRQSLNLPSVDFNNGLQSLKQRYLVTKIKEYKILFKLSPVFQEYVRTCC' A
#
# COMPACT_ATOMS: atom_id res chain seq x y z
N MET A 1 7.94 8.43 8.05
CA MET A 1 6.71 7.86 7.47
C MET A 1 5.54 8.43 8.25
N THR A 2 4.45 8.91 7.63
CA THR A 2 3.26 9.32 8.41
C THR A 2 2.58 8.06 8.95
N VAL A 3 1.97 8.13 10.14
CA VAL A 3 1.25 6.99 10.76
C VAL A 3 0.27 6.34 9.77
N LYS A 4 -0.42 7.15 8.98
CA LYS A 4 -1.38 6.71 7.96
C LYS A 4 -0.74 5.99 6.76
N GLY A 5 0.48 6.36 6.39
CA GLY A 5 1.24 5.64 5.35
C GLY A 5 1.69 4.25 5.80
N ALA A 6 2.00 4.09 7.09
CA ALA A 6 2.38 2.80 7.65
C ALA A 6 1.23 1.78 7.60
N GLU A 7 0.00 2.19 7.92
CA GLU A 7 -1.16 1.29 7.90
C GLU A 7 -1.49 0.76 6.49
N CYS A 8 -1.41 1.63 5.46
CA CYS A 8 -1.51 1.19 4.07
C CYS A 8 -0.40 0.20 3.68
N GLY A 9 0.83 0.45 4.12
CA GLY A 9 1.97 -0.44 3.87
C GLY A 9 1.79 -1.81 4.55
N LEU A 10 1.34 -1.82 5.81
CA LEU A 10 1.09 -3.03 6.58
C LEU A 10 -0.04 -3.88 5.99
N GLN A 11 -1.12 -3.26 5.51
CA GLN A 11 -2.15 -4.05 4.84
C GLN A 11 -1.67 -4.59 3.49
N LEU A 12 -0.91 -3.81 2.71
CA LEU A 12 -0.36 -4.26 1.43
C LEU A 12 0.62 -5.44 1.59
N SER A 13 1.37 -5.54 2.69
CA SER A 13 2.33 -6.63 2.92
C SER A 13 1.68 -8.01 3.07
N LYS A 14 0.38 -8.04 3.41
CA LYS A 14 -0.42 -9.27 3.53
C LYS A 14 -0.81 -9.87 2.18
N PHE A 15 -0.62 -9.15 1.08
CA PHE A 15 -0.95 -9.62 -0.25
C PHE A 15 0.32 -9.98 -1.03
N GLU A 16 0.43 -11.24 -1.44
CA GLU A 16 1.54 -11.69 -2.29
C GLU A 16 1.39 -11.18 -3.74
N ASN A 17 0.14 -11.13 -4.19
CA ASN A 17 -0.26 -10.66 -5.51
C ASN A 17 -0.63 -9.17 -5.48
N PRO A 18 -0.36 -8.43 -6.57
CA PRO A 18 -0.82 -7.05 -6.69
C PRO A 18 -2.34 -6.93 -6.53
N ILE A 19 -2.80 -5.89 -5.81
CA ILE A 19 -4.22 -5.66 -5.55
C ILE A 19 -4.71 -4.31 -6.08
N SER A 20 -6.01 -4.20 -6.37
CA SER A 20 -6.61 -2.95 -6.79
C SER A 20 -6.70 -1.94 -5.63
N ARG A 21 -6.80 -0.65 -5.99
CA ARG A 21 -7.11 0.42 -5.03
C ARG A 21 -8.37 0.12 -4.22
N GLU A 22 -9.41 -0.37 -4.88
CA GLU A 22 -10.70 -0.66 -4.26
C GLU A 22 -10.59 -1.80 -3.24
N LYS A 23 -9.89 -2.88 -3.58
CA LYS A 23 -9.66 -3.99 -2.66
C LYS A 23 -8.86 -3.54 -1.43
N LEU A 24 -7.81 -2.73 -1.64
CA LEU A 24 -7.05 -2.16 -0.53
C LEU A 24 -7.92 -1.24 0.34
N ARG A 25 -8.76 -0.40 -0.29
CA ARG A 25 -9.69 0.50 0.41
C ARG A 25 -10.67 -0.27 1.29
N GLN A 26 -11.25 -1.35 0.78
CA GLN A 26 -12.19 -2.20 1.51
C GLN A 26 -11.55 -2.91 2.71
N SER A 27 -10.25 -3.21 2.63
CA SER A 27 -9.50 -3.84 3.72
C SER A 27 -9.08 -2.89 4.84
N LEU A 28 -9.28 -1.58 4.68
CA LEU A 28 -8.81 -0.53 5.58
C LEU A 28 -9.98 0.28 6.14
N ASN A 29 -10.10 0.34 7.47
CA ASN A 29 -11.07 1.20 8.13
C ASN A 29 -10.54 2.64 8.29
N LEU A 30 -10.07 3.22 7.18
CA LEU A 30 -9.52 4.59 7.14
C LEU A 30 -10.54 5.58 6.58
N PRO A 31 -10.55 6.84 7.05
CA PRO A 31 -11.18 7.94 6.31
C PRO A 31 -10.63 8.06 4.88
N SER A 32 -11.45 8.53 3.93
CA SER A 32 -11.03 8.60 2.51
C SER A 32 -9.84 9.53 2.28
N VAL A 33 -9.77 10.62 3.06
CA VAL A 33 -8.65 11.56 3.03
C VAL A 33 -7.36 10.89 3.53
N ASP A 34 -7.42 10.20 4.66
CA ASP A 34 -6.29 9.49 5.25
C ASP A 34 -5.77 8.38 4.33
N PHE A 35 -6.68 7.62 3.71
CA PHE A 35 -6.33 6.58 2.76
C PHE A 35 -5.60 7.15 1.54
N ASN A 36 -6.14 8.23 0.94
CA ASN A 36 -5.51 8.87 -0.20
C ASN A 36 -4.13 9.44 0.16
N ASN A 37 -4.00 10.07 1.32
CA ASN A 37 -2.73 10.64 1.80
C ASN A 37 -1.69 9.55 2.10
N GLY A 38 -2.11 8.45 2.74
CA GLY A 38 -1.27 7.30 3.03
C GLY A 38 -0.75 6.64 1.75
N LEU A 39 -1.65 6.32 0.81
CA LEU A 39 -1.29 5.70 -0.46
C LEU A 39 -0.42 6.63 -1.32
N GLN A 40 -0.72 7.93 -1.36
CA GLN A 40 0.08 8.91 -2.09
C GLN A 40 1.48 9.04 -1.50
N SER A 41 1.61 9.06 -0.17
CA SER A 41 2.92 9.08 0.51
C SER A 41 3.78 7.87 0.17
N LEU A 42 3.18 6.68 0.06
CA LEU A 42 3.89 5.47 -0.37
C LEU A 42 4.36 5.57 -1.83
N LYS A 43 3.52 6.10 -2.72
CA LYS A 43 3.86 6.28 -4.14
C LYS A 43 4.99 7.28 -4.34
N GLN A 44 4.96 8.42 -3.66
CA GLN A 44 5.99 9.46 -3.76
C GLN A 44 7.36 8.96 -3.29
N ARG A 45 7.40 7.95 -2.42
CA ARG A 45 8.62 7.32 -1.91
C ARG A 45 9.01 6.05 -2.67
N TYR A 46 8.33 5.72 -3.77
CA TYR A 46 8.58 4.51 -4.55
C TYR A 46 8.48 3.21 -3.72
N LEU A 47 7.71 3.23 -2.63
CA LEU A 47 7.49 2.07 -1.74
C LEU A 47 6.38 1.14 -2.26
N VAL A 48 5.58 1.63 -3.21
CA VAL A 48 4.57 0.84 -3.92
C VAL A 48 4.76 0.98 -5.42
N THR A 49 4.64 -0.14 -6.12
CA THR A 49 4.75 -0.22 -7.56
C THR A 49 3.35 -0.21 -8.17
N LYS A 50 3.12 0.67 -9.14
CA LYS A 50 1.89 0.70 -9.93
C LYS A 50 2.07 -0.22 -11.13
N ILE A 51 1.29 -1.29 -11.19
CA ILE A 51 1.24 -2.17 -12.37
C ILE A 51 0.05 -1.72 -13.21
N LYS A 52 0.32 -1.42 -14.49
CA LYS A 52 -0.73 -1.10 -15.47
C LYS A 52 -1.14 -2.38 -16.20
N GLU A 53 -2.18 -3.02 -15.68
CA GLU A 53 -3.00 -3.99 -16.41
C GLU A 53 -4.31 -3.31 -16.83
N TYR A 54 -5.35 -4.08 -17.21
CA TYR A 54 -6.73 -3.59 -17.38
C TYR A 54 -7.25 -2.79 -16.17
N LYS A 55 -6.60 -2.94 -15.00
CA LYS A 55 -6.83 -2.17 -13.78
C LYS A 55 -5.51 -1.67 -13.19
N ILE A 56 -5.58 -0.58 -12.41
CA ILE A 56 -4.45 -0.07 -11.64
C ILE A 56 -4.26 -0.95 -10.40
N LEU A 57 -3.18 -1.74 -10.39
CA LEU A 57 -2.81 -2.60 -9.27
C LEU A 57 -1.61 -2.03 -8.49
N PHE A 58 -1.56 -2.36 -7.20
CA PHE A 58 -0.54 -1.94 -6.26
C PHE A 58 0.09 -3.17 -5.61
N LYS A 59 1.43 -3.15 -5.51
CA LYS A 59 2.22 -4.07 -4.70
C LYS A 59 3.32 -3.28 -3.99
N LEU A 60 3.74 -3.70 -2.80
CA LEU A 60 4.93 -3.11 -2.18
C LEU A 60 6.18 -3.39 -3.00
N SER A 61 7.18 -2.51 -2.89
CA SER A 61 8.51 -2.86 -3.37
C SER A 61 9.06 -4.06 -2.58
N PRO A 62 9.85 -4.96 -3.19
CA PRO A 62 10.32 -6.17 -2.51
C PRO A 62 11.06 -5.88 -1.20
N VAL A 63 11.93 -4.87 -1.19
CA VAL A 63 12.70 -4.45 -0.01
C VAL A 63 11.77 -3.96 1.10
N PHE A 64 10.77 -3.15 0.75
CA PHE A 64 9.86 -2.60 1.73
C PHE A 64 8.88 -3.67 2.26
N GLN A 65 8.50 -4.63 1.42
CA GLN A 65 7.70 -5.79 1.82
C GLN A 65 8.44 -6.62 2.87
N GLU A 66 9.73 -6.90 2.67
CA GLU A 66 10.55 -7.64 3.63
C GLU A 66 10.74 -6.87 4.94
N TYR A 67 11.01 -5.56 4.84
CA TYR A 67 11.10 -4.69 6.01
C TYR A 67 9.84 -4.75 6.88
N VAL A 68 8.65 -4.63 6.27
CA VAL A 68 7.38 -4.68 7.00
C VAL A 68 7.15 -6.06 7.61
N ARG A 69 7.50 -7.16 6.92
CA ARG A 69 7.35 -8.53 7.46
C ARG A 69 8.28 -8.83 8.63
N THR A 70 9.46 -8.21 8.64
CA THR A 70 10.48 -8.46 9.67
C THR A 70 10.31 -7.55 10.89
N CYS A 71 9.79 -6.34 10.70
CA CYS A 71 9.80 -5.29 11.73
C CYS A 71 8.42 -4.87 12.25
N CYS A 72 7.31 -5.39 11.73
CA CYS A 72 5.95 -4.93 12.07
C CYS A 72 4.95 -6.07 12.27
#